data_AF-A0A537GP40-F1
#
_entry.id   AF-A0A537GP40-F1
#
_cell.length_a   1.000
_cell.length_b   1.000
_cell.length_c   1.000
_cell.angle_alpha   90.00
_cell.angle_beta   90.00
_cell.angle_gamma   90.00
#
_symmetry.space_group_name_H-M   'P 1'
#
loop_
_entity.id
_entity.type
_entity.pdbx_description
1 polymer ?
#
loop_
_entity_poly.entity_id
_entity_poly.type
_entity_poly.pdbx_seq_one_letter_code
_entity_poly.pdbx_strand_id
1 'polypeptide(L)'
;EGKGVIVLVYMSNPGASDDFGQLVLRTPRGRPRPQYEIFAERAEEWGADGAVVGATRPEIVRKVRAKLSDGIRIYSPGVGTQGGKVVQASRAGSDFFIIGRSISRALDPERVAQSFARESITLS
;
A
#
# COMPACT_ATOMS: atom_id res chain seq x y z
N GLU A 1 -18.14 -12.31 -13.50
CA GLU A 1 -16.89 -12.14 -14.26
C GLU A 1 -16.73 -10.68 -14.68
N GLY A 2 -15.51 -10.22 -14.96
CA GLY A 2 -15.23 -8.83 -15.37
C GLY A 2 -15.10 -7.80 -14.23
N LYS A 3 -14.84 -8.23 -12.99
CA LYS A 3 -14.53 -7.33 -11.86
C LYS A 3 -13.10 -7.59 -11.40
N GLY A 4 -12.39 -6.51 -11.05
CA GLY A 4 -11.09 -6.61 -10.42
C GLY A 4 -11.18 -6.76 -8.90
N VAL A 5 -10.16 -7.38 -8.30
CA VAL A 5 -10.00 -7.59 -6.86
C VAL A 5 -8.72 -6.93 -6.38
N ILE A 6 -8.84 -6.06 -5.37
CA ILE A 6 -7.70 -5.49 -4.66
C ILE A 6 -7.67 -6.07 -3.25
N VAL A 7 -6.60 -6.78 -2.91
CA VAL A 7 -6.44 -7.45 -1.61
C VAL A 7 -5.93 -6.47 -0.56
N LEU A 8 -6.56 -6.46 0.61
CA LEU A 8 -6.07 -5.67 1.74
C LEU A 8 -4.88 -6.38 2.40
N VAL A 9 -3.67 -5.81 2.27
CA VAL A 9 -2.43 -6.44 2.77
C VAL A 9 -1.94 -5.79 4.05
N TYR A 10 -1.87 -4.45 4.10
CA TYR A 10 -1.49 -3.71 5.31
C TYR A 10 -2.07 -2.30 5.31
N MET A 11 -2.83 -1.93 6.34
CA MET A 11 -3.49 -0.62 6.40
C MET A 11 -2.55 0.53 6.80
N SER A 12 -2.96 1.78 6.56
CA SER A 12 -2.16 2.98 6.89
C SER A 12 -2.36 3.50 8.32
N ASN A 13 -3.35 3.00 9.06
CA ASN A 13 -3.72 3.48 10.39
C ASN A 13 -2.67 3.07 11.45
N PRO A 14 -2.55 3.81 12.57
CA PRO A 14 -1.56 3.51 13.61
C PRO A 14 -1.61 2.09 14.17
N GLY A 15 -2.81 1.53 14.36
CA GLY A 15 -3.03 0.19 14.90
C GLY A 15 -2.77 -0.98 13.93
N ALA A 16 -2.38 -0.71 12.68
CA ALA A 16 -2.18 -1.77 11.68
C ALA A 16 -1.08 -2.78 12.08
N SER A 17 -0.14 -2.42 12.97
CA SER A 17 0.84 -3.36 13.53
C SER A 17 0.17 -4.48 14.30
N ASP A 18 -0.92 -4.17 14.98
CA ASP A 18 -1.58 -5.08 15.92
C ASP A 18 -2.54 -6.02 15.18
N ASP A 19 -2.98 -5.64 13.98
CA ASP A 19 -3.93 -6.43 13.18
C ASP A 19 -3.29 -7.14 11.98
N PHE A 20 -2.25 -6.56 11.38
CA PHE A 20 -1.61 -7.09 10.16
C PHE A 20 -0.14 -7.47 10.38
N GLY A 21 0.48 -6.94 11.44
CA GLY A 21 1.89 -7.19 11.78
C GLY A 21 2.11 -8.43 12.65
N GLN A 22 1.05 -9.06 13.14
CA GLN A 22 1.13 -10.22 14.03
C GLN A 22 1.87 -11.40 13.38
N LEU A 23 2.59 -12.17 14.20
CA LEU A 23 3.23 -13.39 13.75
C LEU A 23 2.23 -14.54 13.66
N VAL A 24 2.05 -15.07 12.46
CA VAL A 24 1.34 -16.33 12.25
C VAL A 24 2.33 -17.46 12.48
N LEU A 25 2.09 -18.26 13.52
CA LEU A 25 2.99 -19.35 13.91
C LEU A 25 2.78 -20.61 13.06
N ARG A 26 1.53 -20.92 12.73
CA ARG A 26 1.16 -22.06 11.89
C ARG A 26 1.14 -21.65 10.43
N THR A 27 2.31 -21.64 9.80
CA THR A 27 2.42 -21.41 8.35
C THR A 27 2.70 -22.72 7.62
N PRO A 28 2.26 -22.89 6.36
CA PRO A 28 2.59 -24.08 5.56
C PRO A 28 4.10 -24.29 5.39
N ARG A 29 4.91 -23.22 5.53
CA ARG A 29 6.38 -23.26 5.40
C ARG A 29 7.11 -23.43 6.75
N GLY A 30 6.39 -23.70 7.84
CA GLY A 30 6.94 -24.04 9.16
C GLY A 30 7.68 -22.92 9.92
N ARG A 31 7.80 -21.71 9.34
CA ARG A 31 8.44 -20.56 9.99
C ARG A 31 7.42 -19.49 10.38
N PRO A 32 7.48 -18.92 11.60
CA PRO A 32 6.67 -17.77 11.98
C PRO A 32 6.91 -16.59 11.04
N ARG A 33 5.83 -15.95 10.59
CA ARG A 33 5.92 -14.82 9.67
C ARG A 33 4.83 -13.78 9.94
N PRO A 34 5.07 -12.50 9.64
CA PRO A 34 4.03 -11.49 9.76
C PRO A 34 2.84 -11.79 8.85
N GLN A 35 1.63 -11.54 9.34
CA GLN A 35 0.38 -11.85 8.64
C GLN A 35 0.25 -11.14 7.28
N TYR A 36 0.68 -9.88 7.18
CA TYR A 36 0.67 -9.15 5.90
C TYR A 36 1.51 -9.82 4.81
N GLU A 37 2.57 -10.55 5.18
CA GLU A 37 3.34 -11.28 4.17
C GLU A 37 2.56 -12.45 3.58
N ILE A 38 1.69 -13.08 4.39
CA ILE A 38 0.79 -14.13 3.94
C ILE A 38 -0.28 -13.53 3.03
N PHE A 39 -0.83 -12.37 3.38
CA PHE A 39 -1.80 -11.67 2.53
C PHE A 39 -1.20 -11.26 1.18
N ALA A 40 0.05 -10.80 1.15
CA ALA A 40 0.77 -10.54 -0.10
C ALA A 40 0.94 -11.80 -0.95
N GLU A 41 1.32 -12.93 -0.33
CA GLU A 41 1.42 -14.21 -1.04
C GLU A 41 0.06 -14.68 -1.58
N ARG A 42 -1.03 -14.48 -0.84
CA ARG A 42 -2.38 -14.78 -1.35
C ARG A 42 -2.78 -13.88 -2.51
N ALA A 43 -2.43 -12.59 -2.47
CA ALA A 43 -2.67 -11.70 -3.60
C ALA A 43 -1.97 -12.20 -4.88
N GLU A 44 -0.72 -12.67 -4.76
CA GLU A 44 0.02 -13.29 -5.86
C GLU A 44 -0.64 -14.59 -6.33
N GLU A 45 -0.90 -15.52 -5.42
CA GLU A 45 -1.48 -16.84 -5.73
C GLU A 45 -2.87 -16.73 -6.36
N TRP A 46 -3.67 -15.75 -5.97
CA TRP A 46 -5.00 -15.50 -6.52
C TRP A 46 -4.99 -14.71 -7.82
N GLY A 47 -3.83 -14.19 -8.25
CA GLY A 47 -3.75 -13.30 -9.41
C GLY A 47 -4.58 -12.03 -9.22
N ALA A 48 -4.51 -11.42 -8.03
CA ALA A 48 -5.26 -10.20 -7.74
C ALA A 48 -4.83 -9.03 -8.63
N ASP A 49 -5.76 -8.14 -8.98
CA ASP A 49 -5.47 -6.94 -9.77
C ASP A 49 -4.69 -5.89 -8.96
N GLY A 50 -4.70 -6.00 -7.62
CA GLY A 50 -3.91 -5.13 -6.78
C GLY A 50 -3.82 -5.53 -5.32
N ALA A 51 -2.99 -4.79 -4.60
CA ALA A 51 -2.80 -4.90 -3.16
C ALA A 51 -2.85 -3.53 -2.50
N VAL A 52 -3.53 -3.41 -1.36
CA VAL A 52 -3.53 -2.20 -0.53
C VAL A 52 -2.44 -2.28 0.51
N VAL A 53 -1.52 -1.32 0.50
CA VAL A 53 -0.43 -1.19 1.48
C VAL A 53 -0.26 0.26 1.92
N GLY A 54 -0.33 0.56 3.21
CA GLY A 54 -0.26 1.93 3.72
C GLY A 54 1.03 2.67 3.34
N ALA A 55 0.90 3.86 2.73
CA ALA A 55 2.01 4.76 2.41
C ALA A 55 2.78 5.27 3.65
N THR A 56 2.19 5.11 4.84
CA THR A 56 2.78 5.46 6.15
C THR A 56 3.85 4.47 6.62
N ARG A 57 4.08 3.38 5.86
CA ARG A 57 5.03 2.30 6.18
C ARG A 57 5.85 1.87 4.94
N PRO A 58 6.76 2.71 4.41
CA PRO A 58 7.53 2.40 3.19
C PRO A 58 8.31 1.07 3.26
N GLU A 59 8.76 0.67 4.44
CA GLU A 59 9.40 -0.63 4.68
C GLU A 59 8.46 -1.82 4.42
N ILE A 60 7.19 -1.70 4.77
CA ILE A 60 6.18 -2.73 4.50
C ILE A 60 5.84 -2.74 3.01
N VAL A 61 5.69 -1.57 2.37
CA VAL A 61 5.53 -1.45 0.91
C VAL A 61 6.62 -2.22 0.18
N ARG A 62 7.90 -2.00 0.54
CA ARG A 62 9.04 -2.70 -0.07
C ARG A 62 8.98 -4.22 0.10
N LYS A 63 8.62 -4.69 1.30
CA LYS A 63 8.50 -6.12 1.58
C LYS A 63 7.34 -6.77 0.82
N VAL A 64 6.24 -6.06 0.63
CA VAL A 64 5.09 -6.53 -0.16
C VAL A 64 5.43 -6.54 -1.64
N ARG A 65 6.02 -5.45 -2.18
CA ARG A 65 6.47 -5.38 -3.58
C ARG A 65 7.39 -6.54 -3.96
N ALA A 66 8.31 -6.93 -3.08
CA ALA A 66 9.22 -8.05 -3.30
C ALA A 66 8.54 -9.44 -3.37
N LYS A 67 7.25 -9.54 -3.01
CA LYS A 67 6.47 -10.79 -3.04
C LYS A 67 5.47 -10.83 -4.19
N LEU A 68 5.25 -9.73 -4.88
CA LEU A 68 4.28 -9.60 -5.95
C LEU A 68 5.00 -9.57 -7.30
N SER A 69 4.37 -10.08 -8.35
CA SER A 69 4.77 -9.87 -9.74
C SER A 69 4.35 -8.49 -10.24
N ASP A 70 5.05 -7.94 -11.23
CA ASP A 70 4.81 -6.57 -11.73
C ASP A 70 3.39 -6.35 -12.29
N GLY A 71 2.65 -7.42 -12.55
CA GLY A 71 1.23 -7.38 -12.90
C GLY A 71 0.31 -6.93 -11.77
N ILE A 72 0.71 -7.11 -10.51
CA ILE A 72 -0.09 -6.73 -9.33
C ILE A 72 0.34 -5.36 -8.84
N ARG A 73 -0.58 -4.39 -8.89
CA ARG A 73 -0.33 -2.99 -8.55
C ARG A 73 -0.54 -2.72 -7.06
N ILE A 74 0.33 -1.90 -6.46
CA ILE A 74 0.22 -1.49 -5.06
C ILE A 74 -0.49 -0.13 -4.97
N TYR A 75 -1.63 -0.12 -4.27
CA TYR A 75 -2.45 1.05 -3.98
C TYR A 75 -2.20 1.52 -2.54
N SER A 76 -1.66 2.72 -2.39
CA SER A 76 -1.12 3.18 -1.12
C SER A 76 -1.94 4.33 -0.50
N PRO A 77 -2.84 4.04 0.46
CA PRO A 77 -3.53 5.08 1.22
C PRO A 77 -2.63 5.66 2.32
N GLY A 78 -3.04 6.82 2.83
CA GLY A 78 -2.39 7.44 4.01
C GLY A 78 -1.40 8.56 3.71
N VAL A 79 -1.31 8.99 2.44
CA VAL A 79 -0.54 10.19 2.08
C VAL A 79 -1.20 11.47 2.62
N GLY A 80 -0.38 12.42 3.09
CA GLY A 80 -0.83 13.71 3.61
C GLY A 80 -1.33 13.60 5.05
N THR A 81 -2.65 13.59 5.30
CA THR A 81 -3.23 13.65 6.66
C THR A 81 -2.70 12.60 7.64
N GLN A 82 -2.36 11.39 7.17
CA GLN A 82 -1.82 10.32 8.04
C GLN A 82 -0.28 10.29 8.07
N GLY A 83 0.39 11.25 7.42
CA GLY A 83 1.84 11.42 7.42
C GLY A 83 2.60 10.66 6.34
N GLY A 84 1.92 9.88 5.49
CA GLY A 84 2.55 9.22 4.34
C GLY A 84 3.04 10.25 3.32
N LYS A 85 4.17 9.95 2.66
CA LYS A 85 4.78 10.80 1.63
C LYS A 85 4.83 10.07 0.30
N VAL A 86 4.45 10.75 -0.79
CA VAL A 86 4.46 10.17 -2.13
C VAL A 86 5.86 9.70 -2.48
N VAL A 87 6.89 10.53 -2.23
CA VAL A 87 8.28 10.16 -2.53
C VAL A 87 8.72 8.84 -1.91
N GLN A 88 8.46 8.68 -0.61
CA GLN A 88 8.96 7.53 0.14
C GLN A 88 8.23 6.25 -0.25
N ALA A 89 6.90 6.34 -0.41
CA ALA A 89 6.07 5.21 -0.79
C ALA A 89 6.31 4.78 -2.26
N SER A 90 6.50 5.75 -3.18
CA SER A 90 6.89 5.49 -4.58
C SER A 90 8.21 4.72 -4.65
N ARG A 91 9.27 5.24 -4.02
CA ARG A 91 10.60 4.57 -4.00
C ARG A 91 10.58 3.20 -3.33
N ALA A 92 9.58 2.92 -2.52
CA ALA A 92 9.38 1.61 -1.92
C ALA A 92 8.62 0.62 -2.82
N GLY A 93 8.03 1.07 -3.92
CA GLY A 93 7.32 0.26 -4.89
C GLY A 93 5.80 0.44 -4.92
N SER A 94 5.27 1.58 -4.42
CA SER A 94 3.85 1.92 -4.63
C SER A 94 3.61 2.38 -6.07
N ASP A 95 2.54 1.89 -6.68
CA ASP A 95 2.13 2.30 -8.04
C ASP A 95 1.14 3.48 -7.99
N PHE A 96 0.20 3.44 -7.04
CA PHE A 96 -0.87 4.44 -6.93
C PHE A 96 -0.99 4.98 -5.51
N PHE A 97 -1.43 6.23 -5.37
CA PHE A 97 -1.62 6.89 -4.09
C PHE A 97 -3.09 7.23 -3.89
N ILE A 98 -3.67 6.81 -2.75
CA ILE A 98 -5.05 7.15 -2.39
C ILE A 98 -5.00 8.34 -1.43
N ILE A 99 -5.34 9.52 -1.94
CA ILE A 99 -5.26 10.79 -1.21
C ILE A 99 -6.67 11.39 -1.06
N GLY A 100 -7.25 11.24 0.12
CA GLY A 100 -8.60 11.71 0.42
C GLY A 100 -8.63 13.11 1.05
N ARG A 101 -8.73 13.15 2.38
CA ARG A 101 -8.94 14.38 3.18
C ARG A 101 -7.96 15.52 2.86
N SER A 102 -6.71 15.20 2.53
CA SER A 102 -5.70 16.20 2.17
C SER A 102 -6.13 17.03 0.95
N ILE A 103 -6.85 16.44 -0.01
CA ILE A 103 -7.37 17.12 -1.20
C ILE A 103 -8.79 17.61 -0.93
N SER A 104 -9.71 16.73 -0.51
CA SER A 104 -11.14 17.05 -0.45
C SER A 104 -11.52 18.10 0.59
N ARG A 105 -10.66 18.35 1.58
CA ARG A 105 -10.86 19.37 2.62
C ARG A 105 -9.90 20.55 2.49
N ALA A 106 -9.15 20.63 1.40
CA ALA A 106 -8.27 21.77 1.15
C ALA A 106 -9.10 23.01 0.79
N LEU A 107 -8.56 24.20 1.10
CA LEU A 107 -9.11 25.47 0.63
C LEU A 107 -9.09 25.56 -0.91
N ASP A 108 -8.10 24.92 -1.53
CA ASP A 108 -7.93 24.85 -2.98
C ASP A 108 -7.59 23.40 -3.37
N PRO A 109 -8.62 22.54 -3.58
CA PRO A 109 -8.43 21.12 -3.89
C PRO A 109 -7.67 20.88 -5.19
N GLU A 110 -7.87 21.71 -6.21
CA GLU A 110 -7.19 21.58 -7.50
C GLU A 110 -5.69 21.78 -7.34
N ARG A 111 -5.27 22.89 -6.71
CA ARG A 111 -3.85 23.17 -6.47
C ARG A 111 -3.19 22.08 -5.64
N VAL A 112 -3.86 21.57 -4.61
CA VAL A 112 -3.32 20.49 -3.77
C VAL A 112 -3.21 19.18 -4.54
N ALA A 113 -4.21 18.82 -5.36
CA ALA A 113 -4.15 17.64 -6.22
C ALA A 113 -2.99 17.74 -7.23
N GLN A 114 -2.82 18.89 -7.88
CA GLN A 114 -1.71 19.14 -8.80
C GLN A 114 -0.34 19.02 -8.09
N SER A 115 -0.23 19.50 -6.84
CA SER A 115 1.00 19.36 -6.06
C SER A 115 1.38 17.89 -5.84
N PHE A 116 0.43 17.04 -5.44
CA PHE A 116 0.69 15.61 -5.26
C PHE A 116 1.02 14.91 -6.59
N ALA A 117 0.33 15.27 -7.68
CA ALA A 117 0.59 14.72 -9.00
C ALA A 117 2.01 15.05 -9.50
N ARG A 118 2.47 16.27 -9.27
CA ARG A 118 3.85 16.68 -9.58
C ARG A 118 4.87 15.89 -8.75
N GLU A 119 4.59 15.67 -7.47
CA GLU A 119 5.44 14.87 -6.59
C GLU A 119 5.56 13.42 -7.10
N SER A 120 4.48 12.82 -7.61
CA SER A 120 4.52 11.45 -8.15
C SER A 120 5.26 11.33 -9.49
N ILE A 121 5.16 12.33 -10.37
CA ILE A 121 5.77 12.28 -11.71
C ILE A 121 7.30 12.49 -11.64
N THR A 122 7.78 13.33 -10.73
CA THR A 122 9.21 13.67 -10.60
C THR A 122 10.08 12.46 -10.16
N LEU A 123 9.47 11.32 -9.89
CA LEU A 123 10.11 10.12 -9.33
C LEU A 123 10.05 8.90 -10.24
N SER A 124 9.36 9.03 -11.39
CA SER A 124 9.31 8.02 -12.45
C SER A 124 10.53 8.14 -13.36
#